data_AF-A0A851DDJ7-F1
#
_entry.id   AF-A0A851DDJ7-F1
#
_cell.length_a   1.000
_cell.length_b   1.000
_cell.length_c   1.000
_cell.angle_alpha   90.00
_cell.angle_beta   90.00
_cell.angle_gamma   90.00
#
_symmetry.space_group_name_H-M   'P 1'
#
loop_
_entity.id
_entity.type
_entity.pdbx_description
1 polymer ?
#
loop_
_entity_poly.entity_id
_entity_poly.type
_entity_poly.pdbx_seq_one_letter_code
_entity_poly.pdbx_strand_id
1 'polypeptide(L)'
;LGLFVFQFVADGIFKAELNEFLTRELAEDGYSGVEVRVTPTRTEIIILATRTQNVLGEKGRRIRELTAVVQKRFGFPEGSVEV
;
A
#
# COMPACT_ATOMS: atom_id res chain seq x y z
N LEU A 1 -0.79 -28.39 -0.19
CA LEU A 1 -1.11 -27.77 -1.50
C LEU A 1 -2.27 -26.78 -1.41
N GLY A 2 -3.44 -27.12 -0.85
CA GLY A 2 -4.59 -26.19 -0.75
C GLY A 2 -4.31 -24.89 0.03
N LEU A 3 -3.75 -24.97 1.24
CA LEU A 3 -3.41 -23.81 2.08
C LEU A 3 -2.49 -22.78 1.41
N PHE A 4 -1.53 -23.27 0.61
CA PHE A 4 -0.58 -22.42 -0.09
C PHE A 4 -1.28 -21.62 -1.19
N VAL A 5 -2.18 -22.25 -1.96
CA VAL A 5 -2.92 -21.56 -3.04
C VAL A 5 -3.83 -20.47 -2.48
N PHE A 6 -4.52 -20.70 -1.36
CA PHE A 6 -5.39 -19.69 -0.74
C PHE A 6 -4.62 -18.44 -0.31
N GLN A 7 -3.42 -18.60 0.24
CA GLN A 7 -2.58 -17.47 0.64
C GLN A 7 -2.16 -16.62 -0.58
N PHE A 8 -1.72 -17.25 -1.67
CA PHE A 8 -1.34 -16.53 -2.90
C PHE A 8 -2.53 -15.79 -3.53
N VAL A 9 -3.72 -16.38 -3.49
CA VAL A 9 -4.93 -15.74 -3.99
C VAL A 9 -5.31 -14.54 -3.11
N ALA A 10 -5.23 -14.68 -1.79
CA ALA A 10 -5.49 -13.57 -0.86
C ALA A 10 -4.50 -12.42 -1.03
N ASP A 11 -3.20 -12.72 -1.16
CA ASP A 11 -2.15 -11.73 -1.40
C ASP A 11 -2.34 -11.02 -2.76
N GLY A 12 -2.79 -11.77 -3.78
CA GLY A 12 -3.13 -11.23 -5.10
C GLY A 12 -4.32 -10.28 -5.05
N ILE A 13 -5.38 -10.64 -4.32
CA ILE A 13 -6.55 -9.78 -4.11
C ILE A 13 -6.15 -8.50 -3.36
N PHE A 14 -5.37 -8.62 -2.28
CA PHE A 14 -4.86 -7.47 -1.54
C PHE A 14 -4.07 -6.52 -2.44
N LYS A 15 -3.12 -7.03 -3.22
CA LYS A 15 -2.32 -6.22 -4.13
C LYS A 15 -3.19 -5.54 -5.20
N ALA A 16 -4.18 -6.25 -5.75
CA ALA A 16 -5.08 -5.69 -6.75
C ALA A 16 -5.95 -4.56 -6.18
N GLU A 17 -6.52 -4.74 -4.99
CA GLU A 17 -7.33 -3.70 -4.33
C GLU A 17 -6.47 -2.49 -3.95
N LEU A 18 -5.27 -2.70 -3.41
CA LEU A 18 -4.33 -1.64 -3.09
C LEU A 18 -3.92 -0.85 -4.34
N ASN A 19 -3.63 -1.55 -5.44
CA ASN A 19 -3.28 -0.91 -6.70
C ASN A 19 -4.45 -0.07 -7.27
N GLU A 20 -5.69 -0.56 -7.18
CA GLU A 20 -6.87 0.17 -7.63
C GLU A 20 -7.10 1.45 -6.81
N PHE A 21 -6.98 1.34 -5.49
CA PHE A 21 -7.07 2.47 -4.57
C PHE A 21 -6.01 3.54 -4.88
N LEU A 22 -4.74 3.16 -4.98
CA LEU A 22 -3.63 4.08 -5.23
C LEU A 22 -3.69 4.69 -6.63
N THR A 23 -4.15 3.94 -7.63
CA THR A 23 -4.37 4.47 -8.99
C THR A 23 -5.34 5.65 -8.98
N ARG A 24 -6.40 5.59 -8.16
CA ARG A 24 -7.37 6.67 -8.03
C ARG A 24 -6.83 7.84 -7.22
N GLU A 25 -6.26 7.56 -6.05
CA GLU A 25 -5.81 8.61 -5.13
C GLU A 25 -4.57 9.36 -5.61
N LEU A 26 -3.72 8.71 -6.41
CA LEU A 26 -2.43 9.26 -6.87
C LEU A 26 -2.36 9.43 -8.39
N ALA A 27 -3.52 9.43 -9.09
CA ALA A 27 -3.58 9.65 -10.54
C ALA A 27 -2.89 10.98 -10.93
N GLU A 28 -3.18 12.05 -10.18
CA GLU A 28 -2.60 13.37 -10.40
C GLU A 28 -1.15 13.49 -9.92
N ASP A 29 -0.58 12.46 -9.31
CA ASP A 29 0.82 12.41 -8.87
C ASP A 29 1.69 11.51 -9.78
N GLY A 30 1.07 10.97 -10.84
CA GLY A 30 1.72 10.10 -11.81
C GLY A 30 2.15 8.79 -11.20
N TYR A 31 1.24 8.16 -10.45
CA TYR A 31 1.34 6.79 -9.99
C TYR A 31 1.57 5.83 -11.17
N SER A 32 2.50 4.89 -11.01
CA SER A 32 2.82 3.88 -12.01
C SER A 32 2.73 2.45 -11.50
N GLY A 33 2.68 2.24 -10.18
CA GLY A 33 2.51 0.92 -9.60
C GLY A 33 2.84 0.86 -8.12
N VAL A 34 2.67 -0.34 -7.56
CA VAL A 34 2.95 -0.65 -6.16
C VAL A 34 3.65 -2.00 -6.04
N GLU A 35 4.70 -2.02 -5.21
CA GLU A 35 5.31 -3.25 -4.72
C GLU A 35 4.94 -3.45 -3.25
N VAL A 36 4.68 -4.69 -2.87
CA VAL A 36 4.41 -5.06 -1.47
C VAL A 36 5.50 -6.02 -1.04
N ARG A 37 6.19 -5.69 0.04
CA ARG A 37 7.20 -6.55 0.68
C ARG A 37 6.71 -6.93 2.06
N VAL A 38 6.47 -8.22 2.25
CA VAL A 38 6.03 -8.76 3.54
C VAL A 38 7.24 -9.31 4.27
N THR A 39 7.49 -8.80 5.47
CA THR A 39 8.44 -9.38 6.43
C THR A 39 7.67 -9.89 7.65
N PRO A 40 8.27 -10.77 8.48
CA PRO A 40 7.60 -11.24 9.70
C PRO A 40 7.20 -10.13 10.68
N THR A 41 7.88 -8.99 10.64
CA THR A 41 7.67 -7.86 11.56
C THR A 41 6.86 -6.72 10.95
N ARG A 42 6.94 -6.51 9.64
CA ARG A 42 6.32 -5.37 8.95
C ARG A 42 6.00 -5.68 7.49
N THR A 43 4.90 -5.12 7.00
CA THR A 43 4.57 -5.04 5.58
C THR A 43 4.95 -3.66 5.06
N GLU A 44 5.83 -3.62 4.06
CA GLU A 44 6.27 -2.39 3.40
C GLU A 44 5.56 -2.26 2.05
N ILE A 45 4.95 -1.11 1.80
CA ILE A 45 4.27 -0.77 0.56
C ILE A 45 5.09 0.29 -0.16
N ILE A 46 5.64 -0.06 -1.31
CA ILE A 46 6.50 0.83 -2.08
C ILE A 46 5.68 1.39 -3.23
N ILE A 47 5.41 2.69 -3.18
CA ILE A 47 4.67 3.40 -4.22
C ILE A 47 5.64 3.92 -5.27
N LEU A 48 5.38 3.57 -6.54
CA LEU A 48 6.08 4.15 -7.68
C LEU A 48 5.24 5.31 -8.22
N ALA A 49 5.80 6.53 -8.16
CA ALA A 49 5.17 7.74 -8.67
C ALA A 49 6.21 8.73 -9.18
N THR A 50 5.81 9.55 -10.16
CA THR A 50 6.69 10.60 -10.71
C THR A 50 6.81 11.84 -9.83
N ARG A 51 5.75 12.18 -9.08
CA ARG A 51 5.70 13.38 -8.21
C ARG A 51 5.71 12.99 -6.73
N THR A 52 6.78 12.35 -6.27
CA THR A 52 6.91 11.82 -4.89
C THR A 52 6.71 12.87 -3.80
N GLN A 53 7.14 14.11 -4.02
CA GLN A 53 6.94 15.20 -3.04
C GLN A 53 5.46 15.49 -2.77
N ASN A 54 4.59 15.38 -3.77
CA ASN A 54 3.16 15.56 -3.61
C ASN A 54 2.51 14.38 -2.87
N VAL A 55 3.02 13.17 -3.08
CA VAL A 55 2.60 11.96 -2.36
C VAL A 55 2.97 12.06 -0.88
N LEU A 56 4.17 12.56 -0.57
CA LEU A 56 4.57 12.86 0.80
C LEU A 56 3.68 13.94 1.42
N GLY A 57 3.39 15.00 0.66
CA GLY A 57 2.66 16.17 1.13
C GLY A 57 3.46 17.02 2.11
N GLU A 58 2.85 18.10 2.61
CA GLU A 58 3.51 19.00 3.55
C GLU A 58 3.92 18.26 4.83
N LYS A 59 5.22 18.27 5.17
CA LYS A 59 5.78 17.58 6.36
C LYS A 59 5.34 16.11 6.46
N GLY A 60 5.23 15.43 5.32
CA GLY A 60 4.82 14.02 5.28
C GLY A 60 3.39 13.78 5.77
N ARG A 61 2.50 14.78 5.72
CA ARG A 61 1.11 14.62 6.17
C ARG A 61 0.36 13.60 5.30
N ARG A 62 0.44 13.74 3.98
CA ARG A 62 -0.36 12.93 3.05
C ARG A 62 0.07 11.46 3.09
N ILE A 63 1.38 11.18 3.16
CA ILE A 63 1.85 9.79 3.29
C ILE A 63 1.36 9.15 4.60
N ARG A 64 1.37 9.87 5.72
CA ARG A 64 0.82 9.37 6.99
C ARG A 64 -0.68 9.11 6.94
N GLU A 65 -1.44 9.94 6.23
CA GLU A 65 -2.86 9.73 6.00
C GLU A 65 -3.10 8.49 5.13
N LEU A 66 -2.32 8.31 4.05
CA LEU A 66 -2.35 7.12 3.21
C LEU A 66 -2.04 5.85 4.02
N THR A 67 -0.97 5.86 4.83
CA THR A 67 -0.64 4.75 5.73
C THR A 67 -1.80 4.43 6.67
N ALA A 68 -2.43 5.45 7.27
CA ALA A 68 -3.56 5.25 8.18
C ALA A 68 -4.81 4.69 7.47
N VAL A 69 -5.10 5.12 6.24
CA VAL A 69 -6.20 4.58 5.42
C VAL A 69 -5.95 3.12 5.08
N VAL A 70 -4.74 2.79 4.60
CA VAL A 70 -4.36 1.40 4.30
C VAL A 70 -4.45 0.54 5.55
N GLN A 71 -3.91 1.01 6.68
CA GLN A 71 -3.95 0.27 7.94
C GLN A 71 -5.38 -0.06 8.34
N LYS A 72 -6.31 0.90 8.29
CA LYS A 72 -7.71 0.70 8.67
C LYS A 72 -8.47 -0.16 7.66
N ARG A 73 -8.30 0.09 6.36
CA ARG A 73 -9.08 -0.57 5.29
C ARG A 73 -8.74 -2.06 5.18
N PHE A 74 -7.48 -2.42 5.42
CA PHE A 74 -7.00 -3.80 5.30
C PHE A 74 -6.78 -4.48 6.67
N GLY A 75 -7.11 -3.82 7.77
CA GLY A 75 -7.09 -4.41 9.11
C GLY A 75 -5.69 -4.71 9.67
N PHE A 76 -4.68 -3.94 9.27
CA PHE A 76 -3.33 -4.12 9.80
C PHE A 76 -3.25 -3.69 11.28
N PRO A 77 -2.56 -4.47 12.13
CA PRO A 77 -2.17 -4.03 13.46
C PRO A 77 -1.38 -2.71 13.43
N GLU A 78 -1.47 -1.93 14.49
CA GLU A 78 -0.74 -0.68 14.61
C GLU A 78 0.78 -0.89 14.47
N GLY A 79 1.41 -0.10 13.60
CA GLY A 79 2.86 -0.16 13.34
C GLY A 79 3.33 -1.36 12.48
N SER A 80 2.42 -2.23 12.04
CA SER A 80 2.75 -3.40 11.22
C SER A 80 2.78 -3.12 9.71
N VAL A 81 2.33 -1.94 9.28
CA VAL A 81 2.36 -1.50 7.87
C VAL A 81 3.05 -0.14 7.75
N GLU A 82 3.83 0.02 6.69
CA GLU A 82 4.53 1.26 6.34
C GLU A 82 4.43 1.48 4.83
N VAL A 83 4.35 2.75 4.43
CA VAL A 83 4.21 3.21 3.04
C VAL A 83 5.28 4.25 2.76
#